data_AF-A0A970R9D3-F1
#
_entry.id   AF-A0A970R9D3-F1
#
_cell.length_a   1.000
_cell.length_b   1.000
_cell.length_c   1.000
_cell.angle_alpha   90.00
_cell.angle_beta   90.00
_cell.angle_gamma   90.00
#
_symmetry.space_group_name_H-M   'P 1'
#
loop_
_entity.id
_entity.type
_entity.pdbx_description
1 polymer ?
#
loop_
_entity_poly.entity_id
_entity_poly.type
_entity_poly.pdbx_seq_one_letter_code
_entity_poly.pdbx_strand_id
1 'polypeptide(L)'
;LSDGHCFRDQVINLCDIPASREHQTPYEFEGGSLATLMRIIDQEGGFTLMPDLAVLDLPAEKQPQIKSFDDYTPLREVSLVFSRNFAKHRLLQLLFDEIRANVPAYMILPERGKVVEWKTK
;
A
#
# COMPACT_ATOMS: atom_id res chain seq x y z
N LEU A 1 5.63 4.88 9.44
CA LEU A 1 4.49 4.02 9.86
C LEU A 1 5.00 3.08 10.94
N SER A 2 4.21 2.69 11.93
CA SER A 2 4.67 1.80 13.00
C SER A 2 4.94 0.36 12.51
N ASP A 3 5.70 -0.40 13.30
CA ASP A 3 5.91 -1.83 13.08
C ASP A 3 4.58 -2.61 13.05
N GLY A 4 4.48 -3.62 12.19
CA GLY A 4 3.29 -4.44 11.98
C GLY A 4 2.36 -3.97 10.85
N HIS A 5 2.63 -2.82 10.23
CA HIS A 5 1.93 -2.41 9.01
C HIS A 5 2.61 -3.00 7.77
N CYS A 6 1.91 -3.92 7.10
CA CYS A 6 2.32 -4.51 5.81
C CYS A 6 2.86 -3.51 4.79
N PHE A 7 2.32 -2.27 4.79
CA PHE A 7 2.73 -1.24 3.86
C PHE A 7 4.15 -0.74 4.10
N ARG A 8 4.60 -0.63 5.36
CA ARG A 8 5.98 -0.23 5.68
C ARG A 8 6.98 -1.21 5.09
N ASP A 9 6.78 -2.50 5.34
CA ASP A 9 7.67 -3.55 4.85
C ASP A 9 7.74 -3.57 3.31
N GLN A 10 6.61 -3.32 2.64
CA GLN A 10 6.55 -3.19 1.19
C GLN A 10 7.35 -1.99 0.67
N VAL A 11 7.22 -0.83 1.31
CA VAL A 11 7.99 0.37 0.94
C VAL A 11 9.50 0.13 1.13
N ILE A 12 9.90 -0.48 2.25
CA ILE A 12 11.31 -0.81 2.52
C ILE A 12 11.85 -1.76 1.46
N ASN A 13 11.10 -2.80 1.10
CA ASN A 13 11.49 -3.77 0.08
C ASN A 13 11.59 -3.14 -1.31
N LEU A 14 10.63 -2.29 -1.67
CA LEU A 14 10.60 -1.63 -2.98
C LEU A 14 11.75 -0.63 -3.15
N CYS A 15 12.01 0.18 -2.13
CA CYS A 15 13.04 1.21 -2.19
C CYS A 15 14.46 0.67 -1.94
N ASP A 16 14.59 -0.63 -1.64
CA ASP A 16 15.81 -1.33 -1.23
C ASP A 16 16.67 -0.49 -0.27
N ILE A 17 16.00 0.11 0.73
CA ILE A 17 16.66 1.01 1.68
C ILE A 17 17.61 0.14 2.51
N PRO A 18 18.94 0.36 2.42
CA PRO A 18 19.88 -0.42 3.21
C PRO A 18 19.65 -0.10 4.69
N ALA A 19 19.72 -1.11 5.57
CA ALA A 19 19.60 -0.92 7.02
C ALA A 19 20.59 0.12 7.58
N SER A 20 21.74 0.33 6.91
CA SER A 20 22.72 1.36 7.27
C SER A 20 22.27 2.81 7.03
N ARG A 21 21.20 3.03 6.25
CA ARG A 21 20.59 4.35 6.00
C ARG A 21 19.37 4.63 6.88
N GLU A 22 18.83 3.65 7.60
CA GLU A 22 17.68 3.86 8.51
C GLU A 22 17.97 4.93 9.57
N HIS A 23 19.25 5.11 9.96
CA HIS A 23 19.67 6.05 11.00
C HIS A 23 20.15 7.42 10.45
N GLN A 24 20.00 7.68 9.14
CA GLN A 24 20.44 8.94 8.52
C GLN A 24 19.32 9.98 8.36
N THR A 25 18.06 9.60 8.63
CA THR A 25 16.95 10.54 8.63
C THR A 25 16.86 11.26 9.99
N PRO A 26 16.70 12.59 10.02
CA PRO A 26 16.68 13.36 11.28
C PRO A 26 15.46 13.04 12.17
N TYR A 27 14.47 12.32 11.65
CA TYR A 27 13.25 11.95 12.36
C TYR A 27 12.85 10.52 12.02
N GLU A 28 12.41 9.78 13.03
CA GLU A 28 11.78 8.47 12.89
C GLU A 28 10.29 8.61 13.21
N PHE A 29 9.43 8.26 12.25
CA PHE A 29 7.98 8.37 12.41
C PHE A 29 7.30 7.00 12.47
N GLU A 30 6.87 6.63 13.67
CA GLU A 30 6.04 5.47 13.94
C GLU A 30 4.58 5.90 14.20
N GLY A 31 3.77 5.93 13.13
CA GLY A 31 2.33 6.15 13.23
C GLY A 31 1.54 5.15 12.41
N GLY A 32 0.27 4.90 12.75
CA GLY A 32 -0.53 3.85 12.11
C GLY A 32 -1.44 4.31 10.96
N SER A 33 -1.43 5.60 10.59
CA SER A 33 -2.40 6.18 9.64
C SER A 33 -1.72 6.85 8.46
N LEU A 34 -2.14 6.50 7.25
CA LEU A 34 -1.76 7.18 6.01
C LEU A 34 -2.15 8.67 6.03
N ALA A 35 -3.28 9.00 6.66
CA ALA A 35 -3.72 10.40 6.76
C ALA A 35 -2.76 11.24 7.62
N THR A 36 -2.25 10.66 8.72
CA THR A 36 -1.24 11.34 9.55
C THR A 36 0.07 11.50 8.80
N LEU A 37 0.51 10.45 8.08
CA LEU A 37 1.71 10.51 7.25
C LEU A 37 1.62 11.61 6.19
N MET A 38 0.49 11.73 5.51
CA MET A 38 0.24 12.78 4.53
C MET A 38 0.27 14.18 5.17
N ARG A 39 -0.33 14.37 6.34
CA ARG A 39 -0.29 15.66 7.07
C ARG A 39 1.14 16.08 7.44
N ILE A 40 1.98 15.13 7.84
CA ILE A 40 3.39 15.41 8.15
C ILE A 40 4.12 15.87 6.90
N ILE A 41 3.92 15.19 5.77
CA ILE A 41 4.54 15.58 4.48
C ILE A 41 4.05 16.95 4.01
N ASP A 42 2.77 17.26 4.23
CA ASP A 42 2.22 18.58 3.90
C ASP A 42 2.85 19.72 4.71
N GLN A 43 3.27 19.43 5.95
CA GLN A 43 3.84 20.43 6.88
C GLN A 43 5.36 20.54 6.76
N GLU A 44 6.05 19.40 6.73
CA GLU A 44 7.52 19.30 6.79
C GLU A 44 8.16 19.09 5.42
N GLY A 45 7.35 18.84 4.38
CA GLY A 45 7.82 18.49 3.04
C GLY A 45 8.25 17.03 2.92
N GLY A 46 8.71 16.66 1.72
CA GLY A 46 9.14 15.30 1.38
C GLY A 46 8.15 14.57 0.48
N PHE A 47 8.22 13.25 0.47
CA PHE A 47 7.35 12.38 -0.32
C PHE A 47 7.13 11.05 0.38
N THR A 48 6.07 10.35 -0.02
CA THR A 48 5.83 8.97 0.40
C THR A 48 5.18 8.19 -0.73
N LEU A 49 5.15 6.88 -0.57
CA LEU A 49 4.35 6.02 -1.43
C LEU A 49 2.93 5.99 -0.88
N MET A 50 1.94 6.01 -1.77
CA MET A 50 0.53 5.90 -1.42
C MET A 50 -0.10 4.75 -2.20
N PRO A 51 -0.92 3.90 -1.54
CA PRO A 51 -1.71 2.91 -2.26
C PRO A 51 -2.67 3.58 -3.23
N ASP A 52 -2.84 2.96 -4.40
CA ASP A 52 -3.70 3.42 -5.50
C ASP A 52 -5.14 3.76 -5.03
N LEU A 53 -5.76 2.87 -4.23
CA LEU A 53 -7.09 3.14 -3.66
C LEU A 53 -7.13 4.38 -2.76
N ALA A 54 -6.08 4.64 -1.97
CA ALA A 54 -6.06 5.79 -1.07
C ALA A 54 -5.92 7.12 -1.84
N VAL A 55 -5.36 7.07 -3.05
CA VAL A 55 -5.26 8.22 -3.95
C VAL A 55 -6.62 8.61 -4.53
N LEU A 56 -7.51 7.66 -4.77
CA LEU A 56 -8.85 7.92 -5.33
C LEU A 56 -9.72 8.79 -4.41
N ASP A 57 -9.51 8.68 -3.10
CA ASP A 57 -10.26 9.43 -2.09
C ASP A 57 -9.66 10.83 -1.82
N LEU A 58 -8.56 11.20 -2.49
CA LEU A 58 -7.92 12.50 -2.29
C LEU A 58 -8.70 13.64 -2.97
N PRO A 59 -8.76 14.83 -2.33
CA PRO A 59 -9.39 15.99 -2.93
C PRO A 59 -8.65 16.44 -4.18
N ALA A 60 -9.38 17.06 -5.12
CA ALA A 60 -8.83 17.50 -6.42
C ALA A 60 -7.59 18.41 -6.28
N GLU A 61 -7.50 19.20 -5.21
CA GLU A 61 -6.38 20.08 -4.90
C GLU A 61 -5.05 19.33 -4.66
N LYS A 62 -5.13 18.05 -4.26
CA LYS A 62 -3.96 17.19 -4.01
C LYS A 62 -3.51 16.43 -5.25
N GLN A 63 -4.35 16.32 -6.29
CA GLN A 63 -4.04 15.58 -7.51
C GLN A 63 -2.74 16.03 -8.20
N PRO A 64 -2.38 17.33 -8.26
CA PRO A 64 -1.11 17.76 -8.87
C PRO A 64 0.15 17.29 -8.12
N GLN A 65 0.00 16.82 -6.87
CA GLN A 65 1.11 16.36 -6.02
C GLN A 65 1.37 14.85 -6.20
N ILE A 66 0.51 14.16 -6.95
CA ILE A 66 0.59 12.72 -7.17
C ILE A 66 1.45 12.45 -8.39
N LYS A 67 2.41 11.54 -8.23
CA LYS A 67 3.27 11.05 -9.31
C LYS A 67 3.21 9.54 -9.36
N SER A 68 2.96 9.03 -10.55
CA SER A 68 3.03 7.59 -10.85
C SER A 68 4.46 7.19 -11.21
N PHE A 69 4.74 5.90 -11.16
CA PHE A 69 5.99 5.35 -11.69
C PHE A 69 5.87 5.20 -13.22
N ASP A 70 6.95 5.51 -13.95
CA ASP A 70 6.95 5.44 -15.41
C ASP A 70 7.19 4.01 -15.93
N ASP A 71 8.36 3.43 -15.62
CA ASP A 71 8.83 2.17 -16.25
C ASP A 71 8.46 0.89 -15.47
N TYR A 72 7.92 1.03 -14.26
CA TYR A 72 7.64 -0.10 -13.36
C TYR A 72 6.51 0.26 -12.39
N THR A 73 5.39 -0.47 -12.45
CA THR A 73 4.29 -0.28 -11.50
C THR A 73 4.35 -1.34 -10.39
N PRO A 74 4.80 -0.98 -9.17
CA PRO A 74 4.78 -1.87 -8.02
C PRO A 74 3.34 -2.12 -7.56
N LEU A 75 2.98 -3.39 -7.40
CA LEU A 75 1.67 -3.79 -6.94
C LEU A 75 1.74 -4.43 -5.55
N ARG A 76 0.70 -4.20 -4.77
CA ARG A 76 0.40 -4.96 -3.55
C ARG A 76 -0.70 -5.96 -3.84
N GLU A 77 -0.50 -7.21 -3.41
CA GLU A 77 -1.58 -8.19 -3.35
C GLU A 77 -2.45 -7.96 -2.11
N VAL A 78 -3.77 -8.00 -2.30
CA VAL A 78 -4.76 -7.97 -1.22
C VAL A 78 -5.58 -9.25 -1.30
N SER A 79 -5.48 -10.07 -0.27
CA SER A 79 -6.03 -11.44 -0.26
C SER A 79 -6.90 -11.68 0.97
N LEU A 80 -7.94 -12.50 0.78
CA LEU A 80 -8.81 -12.95 1.86
C LEU A 80 -8.15 -14.13 2.58
N VAL A 81 -7.84 -13.97 3.86
CA VAL A 81 -7.24 -15.02 4.69
C VAL A 81 -8.29 -15.59 5.64
N PHE A 82 -8.40 -16.91 5.69
CA PHE A 82 -9.36 -17.61 6.54
C PHE A 82 -8.75 -18.90 7.12
N SER A 83 -9.37 -19.43 8.18
CA SER A 83 -8.94 -20.70 8.79
C SER A 83 -9.19 -21.87 7.84
N ARG A 84 -8.26 -22.83 7.78
CA ARG A 84 -8.38 -24.02 6.91
C ARG A 84 -9.67 -24.82 7.12
N ASN A 85 -10.20 -24.80 8.36
CA ASN A 85 -11.41 -25.54 8.74
C ASN A 85 -12.69 -24.67 8.69
N PHE A 86 -12.66 -23.53 8.00
CA PHE A 86 -13.82 -22.66 7.92
C PHE A 86 -14.91 -23.27 7.04
N ALA A 87 -16.04 -23.65 7.61
CA ALA A 87 -17.08 -24.41 6.89
C ALA A 87 -17.83 -23.57 5.82
N LYS A 88 -17.98 -22.25 6.00
CA LYS A 88 -18.88 -21.40 5.20
C LYS A 88 -18.23 -20.87 3.92
N HIS A 89 -17.69 -21.74 3.07
CA HIS A 89 -17.00 -21.35 1.83
C HIS A 89 -17.85 -20.47 0.89
N ARG A 90 -19.17 -20.71 0.82
CA ARG A 90 -20.08 -19.86 0.03
C ARG A 90 -20.08 -18.41 0.51
N LEU A 91 -19.98 -18.18 1.82
CA LEU A 91 -19.90 -16.83 2.37
C LEU A 91 -18.57 -16.15 1.98
N LEU A 92 -17.45 -16.89 1.99
CA LEU A 92 -16.16 -16.36 1.55
C LEU A 92 -16.20 -15.95 0.08
N GLN A 93 -16.81 -16.78 -0.78
CA GLN A 93 -16.95 -16.48 -2.19
C GLN A 93 -17.80 -15.23 -2.43
N LEU A 94 -18.97 -15.13 -1.78
CA LEU A 94 -19.82 -13.95 -1.89
C LEU A 94 -19.11 -12.68 -1.41
N LEU A 95 -18.37 -12.76 -0.31
CA LEU A 95 -17.59 -11.62 0.19
C LEU A 95 -16.47 -11.23 -0.80
N PHE A 96 -15.76 -12.21 -1.35
CA PHE A 96 -14.70 -11.97 -2.32
C PHE A 96 -15.25 -11.31 -3.60
N ASP A 97 -16.38 -11.80 -4.10
CA ASP A 97 -17.03 -11.25 -5.29
C ASP A 97 -17.58 -9.84 -5.03
N GLU A 98 -18.19 -9.62 -3.86
CA GLU A 98 -18.68 -8.29 -3.45
C GLU A 98 -17.55 -7.27 -3.33
N ILE A 99 -16.42 -7.66 -2.72
CA ILE A 99 -15.24 -6.79 -2.64
C ILE A 99 -14.79 -6.45 -4.07
N ARG A 100 -14.58 -7.45 -4.93
CA ARG A 100 -14.12 -7.23 -6.32
C ARG A 100 -15.08 -6.37 -7.14
N ALA A 101 -16.38 -6.50 -6.94
CA ALA A 101 -17.38 -5.69 -7.64
C ALA A 101 -17.29 -4.20 -7.29
N ASN A 102 -16.74 -3.86 -6.11
CA ASN A 102 -16.62 -2.49 -5.61
C ASN A 102 -15.19 -1.93 -5.69
N VAL A 103 -14.23 -2.66 -6.27
CA VAL A 103 -12.88 -2.13 -6.57
C VAL A 103 -12.83 -1.73 -8.05
N PRO A 104 -12.14 -0.64 -8.43
CA PRO A 104 -12.01 -0.27 -9.84
C PRO A 104 -11.49 -1.42 -10.70
N ALA A 105 -12.14 -1.66 -11.83
CA ALA A 105 -11.90 -2.83 -12.68
C ALA A 105 -10.43 -2.98 -13.12
N TYR A 106 -9.74 -1.85 -13.34
CA TYR A 106 -8.33 -1.84 -13.73
C TYR A 106 -7.41 -2.43 -12.65
N MET A 107 -7.80 -2.44 -11.38
CA MET A 107 -6.99 -2.99 -10.29
C MET A 107 -7.00 -4.52 -10.23
N ILE A 108 -7.99 -5.14 -10.87
CA ILE A 108 -8.21 -6.59 -10.91
C ILE A 108 -7.39 -7.25 -12.03
N LEU A 109 -6.91 -6.46 -12.99
CA LEU A 109 -6.12 -6.94 -14.12
C LEU A 109 -4.71 -7.34 -13.68
N PRO A 110 -4.28 -8.59 -13.90
CA PRO A 110 -2.97 -9.07 -13.48
C PRO A 110 -1.82 -8.44 -14.28
N GLU A 111 -2.04 -8.05 -15.54
CA GLU A 111 -1.01 -7.44 -16.40
C GLU A 111 -0.64 -5.99 -16.07
N ARG A 112 -1.26 -5.34 -15.07
CA ARG A 112 -1.07 -3.89 -14.80
C ARG A 112 0.25 -3.52 -14.11
N GLY A 113 1.08 -4.50 -13.75
CA GLY A 113 2.31 -4.25 -13.00
C GLY A 113 2.89 -5.53 -12.41
N LYS A 114 3.78 -5.38 -11.43
CA LYS A 114 4.46 -6.51 -10.77
C LYS A 114 4.21 -6.46 -9.27
N VAL A 115 3.77 -7.58 -8.69
CA VAL A 115 3.60 -7.70 -7.24
C VAL A 115 4.97 -7.60 -6.56
N VAL A 116 5.08 -6.71 -5.58
CA VAL A 116 6.28 -6.58 -4.75
C VAL A 116 6.30 -7.77 -3.78
N GLU A 117 7.33 -8.61 -3.91
CA GLU A 117 7.50 -9.77 -3.05
C GLU A 117 7.83 -9.35 -1.61
N TRP A 118 7.42 -10.21 -0.67
CA TRP A 118 7.81 -10.08 0.72
C TRP A 118 9.25 -10.56 0.88
N LYS A 119 10.13 -9.77 1.51
CA LYS A 119 11.41 -10.30 2.00
C LYS A 119 11.12 -11.33 3.09
N THR A 120 11.17 -12.61 2.74
CA THR A 120 11.31 -13.71 3.71
C THR A 120 12.65 -13.50 4.42
N LYS A 121 12.63 -13.35 5.75
CA LYS A 121 13.85 -13.40 6.57
C LYS A 121 14.54 -14.74 6.45
#